data_AF-A0A9D0HGX1-F1
#
_entry.id   AF-A0A9D0HGX1-F1
#
_cell.length_a   1.000
_cell.length_b   1.000
_cell.length_c   1.000
_cell.angle_alpha   90.00
_cell.angle_beta   90.00
_cell.angle_gamma   90.00
#
_symmetry.space_group_name_H-M   'P 1'
#
loop_
_entity.id
_entity.type
_entity.pdbx_description
1 polymer ?
#
loop_
_entity_poly.entity_id
_entity_poly.type
_entity_poly.pdbx_seq_one_letter_code
_entity_poly.pdbx_strand_id
1 'polypeptide(L)'
;MDPQMQQLVQRLVADPHDAAALAAAHQAGTQDPQSYATLLETVAQRTSDTGIASHWLNEAAQVWQSLGDSGKHQQLLMLAAERDPSNAEVVAQVVAACQARGDVASIVKLRESMCTVLKAQLRGDDCDRAAVRATLIETHQQLAEHYHNSGDGNSEACHLAALVDADPSDMLAIYS
;
A
#
# COMPACT_ATOMS: atom_id res chain seq x y z
N MET A 1 -8.03 2.32 25.84
CA MET A 1 -6.72 2.89 25.48
C MET A 1 -6.37 3.96 26.50
N ASP A 2 -5.21 3.88 27.13
CA ASP A 2 -4.80 4.78 28.20
C ASP A 2 -4.69 6.25 27.74
N PRO A 3 -4.92 7.24 28.63
CA PRO A 3 -4.84 8.67 28.28
C PRO A 3 -3.48 9.08 27.71
N GLN A 4 -2.40 8.49 28.21
CA GLN A 4 -1.04 8.74 27.72
C GLN A 4 -0.85 8.23 26.28
N MET A 5 -1.40 7.07 25.95
CA MET A 5 -1.39 6.55 24.57
C MET A 5 -2.21 7.44 23.63
N GLN A 6 -3.35 7.95 24.08
CA GLN A 6 -4.16 8.88 23.28
C GLN A 6 -3.41 10.18 22.96
N GLN A 7 -2.61 10.70 23.90
CA GLN A 7 -1.77 11.87 23.67
C GLN A 7 -0.67 11.59 22.64
N LEU A 8 -0.02 10.43 22.71
CA LEU A 8 0.99 10.02 21.72
C LEU A 8 0.38 9.90 20.32
N VAL A 9 -0.80 9.30 20.20
CA VAL A 9 -1.51 9.23 18.91
C VAL A 9 -1.77 10.62 18.35
N GLN A 10 -2.27 11.56 19.16
CA GLN A 10 -2.54 12.92 18.69
C GLN A 10 -1.28 13.62 18.20
N ARG A 11 -0.16 13.47 18.93
CA ARG A 11 1.13 14.06 18.55
C ARG A 11 1.64 13.48 17.23
N LEU A 12 1.65 12.16 17.09
CA LEU A 12 2.15 11.49 15.87
C LEU A 12 1.25 11.71 14.65
N VAL A 13 -0.05 11.91 14.85
CA VAL A 13 -0.96 12.31 13.75
C VAL A 13 -0.69 13.76 13.32
N ALA A 14 -0.35 14.65 14.25
CA ALA A 14 -0.07 16.05 13.96
C ALA A 14 1.34 16.26 13.37
N ASP A 15 2.33 15.54 13.90
CA ASP A 15 3.71 15.52 13.45
C ASP A 15 4.25 14.07 13.45
N PRO A 16 4.24 13.41 12.28
CA PRO A 16 4.76 12.05 12.12
C PRO A 16 6.24 11.91 12.46
N HIS A 17 6.99 13.02 12.51
CA HIS A 17 8.42 13.05 12.80
C HIS A 17 8.72 13.53 14.24
N ASP A 18 7.71 13.60 15.11
CA ASP A 18 7.89 13.96 16.52
C ASP A 18 8.75 12.90 17.23
N ALA A 19 10.07 13.10 17.22
CA ALA A 19 11.06 12.17 17.74
C ALA A 19 10.84 11.86 19.23
N ALA A 20 10.33 12.82 20.00
CA ALA A 20 10.05 12.61 21.42
C ALA A 20 8.81 11.75 21.63
N ALA A 21 7.75 11.94 20.82
CA ALA A 21 6.59 11.06 20.84
C ALA A 21 6.95 9.65 20.38
N LEU A 22 7.76 9.52 19.33
CA LEU A 22 8.23 8.22 18.85
C LEU A 22 9.07 7.48 19.89
N ALA A 23 10.04 8.16 20.52
CA ALA A 23 10.86 7.56 21.56
C ALA A 23 10.01 7.09 22.75
N ALA A 24 9.02 7.90 23.17
CA ALA A 24 8.11 7.54 24.25
C ALA A 24 7.21 6.35 23.88
N ALA A 25 6.68 6.32 22.65
CA ALA A 25 5.87 5.21 22.15
C ALA A 25 6.69 3.92 22.07
N HIS A 26 7.92 4.00 21.55
CA HIS A 26 8.83 2.86 21.47
C HIS A 26 9.21 2.33 22.86
N GLN A 27 9.53 3.22 23.81
CA GLN A 27 9.82 2.84 25.19
C GLN A 27 8.64 2.12 25.84
N ALA A 28 7.42 2.63 25.67
CA ALA A 28 6.22 1.93 26.14
C ALA A 28 6.04 0.57 25.44
N GLY A 29 6.34 0.50 24.14
CA GLY A 29 6.27 -0.72 23.35
C GLY A 29 7.28 -1.80 23.73
N THR A 30 8.41 -1.45 24.35
CA THR A 30 9.33 -2.47 24.89
C THR A 30 8.70 -3.30 26.02
N GLN A 31 7.74 -2.73 26.75
CA GLN A 31 7.05 -3.41 27.84
C GLN A 31 5.77 -4.11 27.36
N ASP A 32 5.09 -3.52 26.38
CA ASP A 32 3.88 -4.08 25.76
C ASP A 32 3.88 -3.81 24.23
N PRO A 33 4.48 -4.73 23.44
CA PRO A 33 4.55 -4.56 22.00
C PRO A 33 3.17 -4.60 21.33
N GLN A 34 2.19 -5.27 21.95
CA GLN A 34 0.83 -5.37 21.41
C GLN A 34 0.10 -4.02 21.49
N SER A 35 0.22 -3.33 22.62
CA SER A 35 -0.29 -1.97 22.77
C SER A 35 0.40 -0.99 21.84
N TYR A 36 1.72 -1.15 21.62
CA TYR A 36 2.46 -0.34 20.65
C TYR A 36 1.96 -0.55 19.21
N ALA A 37 1.78 -1.80 18.78
CA ALA A 37 1.22 -2.09 17.45
C ALA A 37 -0.18 -1.45 17.28
N THR A 38 -1.04 -1.57 18.30
CA THR A 38 -2.38 -0.96 18.30
C THR A 38 -2.33 0.57 18.24
N LEU A 39 -1.35 1.19 18.90
CA LEU A 39 -1.10 2.63 18.82
C LEU A 39 -0.74 3.04 17.38
N LEU A 40 0.18 2.33 16.73
CA LEU A 40 0.58 2.60 15.35
C LEU A 40 -0.59 2.43 14.37
N GLU A 41 -1.38 1.36 14.53
CA GLU A 41 -2.62 1.17 13.75
C GLU A 41 -3.57 2.37 13.91
N THR A 42 -3.70 2.90 15.13
CA THR A 42 -4.56 4.06 15.41
C THR A 42 -4.01 5.36 14.81
N VAL A 43 -2.69 5.56 14.83
CA VAL A 43 -2.04 6.71 14.17
C VAL A 43 -2.30 6.63 12.66
N ALA A 44 -2.08 5.46 12.05
CA ALA A 44 -2.32 5.27 10.62
C ALA A 44 -3.76 5.61 10.21
N GLN A 45 -4.75 5.12 10.96
CA GLN A 45 -6.18 5.35 10.67
C GLN A 45 -6.56 6.83 10.73
N ARG A 46 -5.88 7.62 11.57
CA ARG A 46 -6.15 9.04 11.78
C ARG A 46 -5.29 9.96 10.91
N THR A 47 -4.30 9.41 10.22
CA THR A 47 -3.43 10.15 9.30
C THR A 47 -4.13 10.30 7.95
N SER A 48 -4.23 11.54 7.47
CA SER A 48 -4.84 11.84 6.17
C SER A 48 -3.91 11.59 4.98
N ASP A 49 -2.60 11.79 5.18
CA ASP A 49 -1.59 11.47 4.19
C ASP A 49 -1.49 9.95 4.03
N THR A 50 -1.72 9.47 2.80
CA THR A 50 -1.79 8.04 2.52
C THR A 50 -0.44 7.33 2.60
N GLY A 51 0.65 8.02 2.25
CA GLY A 51 2.00 7.47 2.32
C GLY A 51 2.45 7.31 3.77
N ILE A 52 2.20 8.33 4.60
CA ILE A 52 2.50 8.28 6.04
C ILE A 52 1.60 7.24 6.73
N ALA A 53 0.32 7.16 6.37
CA ALA A 53 -0.57 6.11 6.89
C ALA A 53 -0.08 4.71 6.52
N SER A 54 0.36 4.50 5.27
CA SER A 54 0.96 3.24 4.81
C SER A 54 2.22 2.88 5.59
N HIS A 55 3.09 3.85 5.84
CA HIS A 55 4.28 3.66 6.68
C HIS A 55 3.91 3.15 8.08
N TRP A 56 2.97 3.80 8.77
CA TRP A 56 2.53 3.37 10.10
C TRP A 56 1.91 1.97 10.12
N LEU A 57 1.16 1.61 9.07
CA LEU A 57 0.60 0.25 8.92
C LEU A 57 1.70 -0.79 8.71
N ASN A 58 2.71 -0.48 7.89
CA ASN A 58 3.85 -1.36 7.69
C ASN A 58 4.61 -1.57 9.02
N GLU A 59 4.93 -0.50 9.75
CA GLU A 59 5.57 -0.59 11.06
C GLU A 59 4.74 -1.44 12.04
N ALA A 60 3.42 -1.21 12.11
CA ALA A 60 2.54 -2.04 12.92
C ALA A 60 2.58 -3.52 12.50
N ALA A 61 2.60 -3.79 11.19
CA ALA A 61 2.68 -5.15 10.65
C ALA A 61 3.98 -5.85 11.07
N GLN A 62 5.11 -5.15 11.08
CA GLN A 62 6.39 -5.72 11.54
C GLN A 62 6.35 -6.07 13.04
N VAL A 63 5.71 -5.23 13.86
CA VAL A 63 5.52 -5.54 15.29
C VAL A 63 4.66 -6.80 15.47
N TRP A 64 3.54 -6.93 14.75
CA TRP A 64 2.72 -8.14 14.81
C TRP A 64 3.44 -9.39 14.32
N GLN A 65 4.31 -9.26 13.31
CA GLN A 65 5.17 -10.36 12.87
C GLN A 65 6.12 -10.81 13.99
N SER A 66 6.74 -9.87 14.70
CA SER A 66 7.63 -10.16 15.84
C SER A 66 6.90 -10.85 17.01
N LEU A 67 5.59 -10.59 17.15
CA LEU A 67 4.71 -11.25 18.11
C LEU A 67 4.22 -12.63 17.64
N GLY A 68 4.52 -13.03 16.40
CA GLY A 68 4.09 -14.30 15.81
C GLY A 68 2.67 -14.29 15.24
N ASP A 69 1.99 -13.15 15.19
CA ASP A 69 0.66 -13.02 14.58
C ASP A 69 0.78 -12.75 13.08
N SER A 70 1.04 -13.82 12.33
CA SER A 70 1.14 -13.79 10.87
C SER A 70 -0.16 -13.33 10.19
N GLY A 71 -1.32 -13.53 10.83
CA GLY A 71 -2.61 -13.12 10.29
C GLY A 71 -2.75 -11.60 10.29
N LYS A 72 -2.50 -10.97 11.44
CA LYS A 72 -2.49 -9.51 11.54
C LYS A 72 -1.39 -8.86 10.70
N HIS A 73 -0.19 -9.44 10.69
CA HIS A 73 0.90 -8.97 9.83
C HIS A 73 0.45 -8.87 8.36
N GLN A 74 -0.13 -9.95 7.82
CA GLN A 74 -0.59 -9.97 6.43
C GLN A 74 -1.74 -8.99 6.17
N GLN A 75 -2.70 -8.90 7.09
CA GLN A 75 -3.82 -7.96 6.97
C GLN A 75 -3.34 -6.50 6.91
N LEU A 76 -2.40 -6.13 7.79
CA LEU A 76 -1.89 -4.76 7.85
C LEU A 76 -0.99 -4.43 6.66
N LEU A 77 -0.17 -5.38 6.18
CA LEU A 77 0.60 -5.19 4.95
C LEU A 77 -0.30 -4.98 3.73
N MET A 78 -1.40 -5.74 3.60
CA MET A 78 -2.38 -5.52 2.54
C MET A 78 -2.99 -4.12 2.64
N LEU A 79 -3.41 -3.70 3.84
CA LEU A 79 -3.97 -2.37 4.04
C LEU A 79 -2.95 -1.26 3.76
N ALA A 80 -1.68 -1.47 4.10
CA ALA A 80 -0.59 -0.54 3.80
C ALA A 80 -0.39 -0.39 2.28
N ALA A 81 -0.37 -1.49 1.53
CA ALA A 81 -0.28 -1.49 0.07
C ALA A 81 -1.50 -0.85 -0.60
N GLU A 82 -2.70 -1.07 -0.07
CA GLU A 82 -3.93 -0.43 -0.56
C GLU A 82 -3.94 1.08 -0.29
N ARG A 83 -3.38 1.52 0.84
CA ARG A 83 -3.28 2.95 1.18
C ARG A 83 -2.29 3.66 0.29
N ASP A 84 -1.12 3.09 0.08
CA ASP A 84 -0.11 3.65 -0.80
C ASP A 84 0.47 2.60 -1.76
N PRO A 85 -0.15 2.45 -2.94
CA PRO A 85 0.34 1.60 -4.01
C PRO A 85 1.69 2.02 -4.60
N SER A 86 2.14 3.24 -4.34
CA SER A 86 3.42 3.72 -4.87
C SER A 86 4.61 3.14 -4.09
N ASN A 87 4.37 2.63 -2.88
CA ASN A 87 5.37 1.95 -2.08
C ASN A 87 5.65 0.54 -2.62
N ALA A 88 6.58 0.46 -3.58
CA ALA A 88 6.96 -0.79 -4.24
C ALA A 88 7.44 -1.88 -3.27
N GLU A 89 8.06 -1.50 -2.15
CA GLU A 89 8.55 -2.46 -1.15
C GLU A 89 7.39 -3.18 -0.46
N VAL A 90 6.40 -2.43 0.04
CA VAL A 90 5.22 -3.00 0.71
C VAL A 90 4.40 -3.84 -0.27
N VAL A 91 4.22 -3.37 -1.50
CA VAL A 91 3.54 -4.13 -2.55
C VAL A 91 4.27 -5.44 -2.85
N ALA A 92 5.59 -5.41 -3.01
CA ALA A 92 6.38 -6.61 -3.26
C ALA A 92 6.27 -7.64 -2.12
N GLN A 93 6.26 -7.18 -0.86
CA GLN A 93 6.06 -8.05 0.30
C GLN A 93 4.68 -8.73 0.27
N VAL A 94 3.61 -8.00 -0.05
CA VAL A 94 2.26 -8.57 -0.16
C VAL A 94 2.17 -9.57 -1.32
N VAL A 95 2.74 -9.24 -2.48
CA VAL A 95 2.77 -10.13 -3.65
C VAL A 95 3.51 -11.43 -3.31
N ALA A 96 4.68 -11.35 -2.69
CA ALA A 96 5.44 -12.52 -2.25
C ALA A 96 4.64 -13.38 -1.24
N ALA A 97 3.96 -12.74 -0.28
CA ALA A 97 3.12 -13.43 0.70
C ALA A 97 1.90 -14.13 0.05
N CYS A 98 1.30 -13.54 -0.97
CA CYS A 98 0.20 -14.18 -1.71
C CYS A 98 0.71 -15.30 -2.63
N GLN A 99 1.86 -15.13 -3.30
CA GLN A 99 2.50 -16.17 -4.12
C GLN A 99 2.86 -17.40 -3.29
N ALA A 100 3.41 -17.22 -2.09
CA ALA A 100 3.72 -18.32 -1.17
C ALA A 100 2.48 -19.15 -0.78
N ARG A 101 1.29 -18.53 -0.79
CA ARG A 101 0.00 -19.20 -0.52
C ARG A 101 -0.68 -19.74 -1.77
N GLY A 102 -0.17 -19.41 -2.96
CA GLY A 102 -0.83 -19.68 -4.24
C GLY A 102 -2.12 -18.87 -4.45
N ASP A 103 -2.32 -17.79 -3.70
CA ASP A 103 -3.53 -16.97 -3.77
C ASP A 103 -3.40 -15.90 -4.85
N VAL A 104 -3.55 -16.33 -6.10
CA VAL A 104 -3.47 -15.45 -7.27
C VAL A 104 -4.65 -14.48 -7.33
N ALA A 105 -5.81 -14.86 -6.80
CA ALA A 105 -6.99 -14.00 -6.77
C ALA A 105 -6.77 -12.75 -5.92
N SER A 106 -6.12 -12.88 -4.76
CA SER A 106 -5.77 -11.72 -3.93
C SER A 106 -4.73 -10.81 -4.59
N ILE A 107 -3.80 -11.36 -5.38
CA ILE A 107 -2.84 -10.55 -6.15
C ILE A 107 -3.57 -9.70 -7.19
N VAL A 108 -4.50 -10.29 -7.93
CA VAL A 108 -5.31 -9.56 -8.92
C VAL A 108 -6.12 -8.45 -8.27
N LYS A 109 -6.85 -8.77 -7.18
CA LYS A 109 -7.63 -7.78 -6.43
C LYS A 109 -6.79 -6.63 -5.91
N LEU A 110 -5.59 -6.93 -5.38
CA LEU A 110 -4.65 -5.91 -4.93
C LEU A 110 -4.30 -4.98 -6.10
N ARG A 111 -3.92 -5.53 -7.25
CA ARG A 111 -3.53 -4.75 -8.44
C ARG A 111 -4.68 -3.91 -9.00
N GLU A 112 -5.90 -4.43 -9.00
CA GLU A 112 -7.10 -3.67 -9.39
C GLU A 112 -7.37 -2.50 -8.43
N SER A 113 -7.23 -2.74 -7.12
CA SER A 113 -7.32 -1.71 -6.08
C SER A 113 -6.23 -0.64 -6.26
N MET A 114 -4.99 -1.07 -6.50
CA MET A 114 -3.86 -0.19 -6.79
C MET A 114 -4.15 0.70 -8.00
N CYS A 115 -4.66 0.13 -9.10
CA CYS A 115 -5.05 0.92 -10.28
C CYS A 115 -6.09 2.01 -9.94
N THR A 116 -7.04 1.70 -9.07
CA THR A 116 -8.08 2.64 -8.64
C THR A 116 -7.49 3.79 -7.82
N VAL A 117 -6.60 3.47 -6.88
CA VAL A 117 -5.95 4.46 -6.00
C VAL A 117 -4.94 5.31 -6.78
N LEU A 118 -4.09 4.71 -7.62
CA LEU A 118 -3.14 5.42 -8.48
C LEU A 118 -3.86 6.38 -9.44
N LYS A 119 -4.99 5.96 -10.04
CA LYS A 119 -5.83 6.85 -10.86
C LYS A 119 -6.41 8.02 -10.07
N ALA A 120 -6.78 7.81 -8.81
CA ALA A 120 -7.25 8.88 -7.94
C ALA A 120 -6.10 9.84 -7.58
N GLN A 121 -4.90 9.34 -7.30
CA GLN A 121 -3.71 10.14 -7.03
C GLN A 121 -3.30 11.00 -8.23
N LEU A 122 -3.37 10.46 -9.46
CA LEU A 122 -3.11 11.22 -10.70
C LEU A 122 -4.07 12.42 -10.91
N ARG A 123 -5.27 12.39 -10.33
CA ARG A 123 -6.22 13.52 -10.36
C ARG A 123 -5.87 14.60 -9.34
N GLY A 124 -5.08 14.27 -8.32
CA GLY A 124 -4.56 15.24 -7.35
C GLY A 124 -3.37 16.02 -7.89
N ASP A 125 -3.02 17.09 -7.19
CA ASP A 125 -1.88 17.96 -7.53
C ASP A 125 -0.59 17.62 -6.76
N ASP A 126 -0.68 16.84 -5.68
CA ASP A 126 0.41 16.66 -4.70
C ASP A 126 1.30 15.42 -4.94
N CYS A 127 1.26 14.79 -6.11
CA CYS A 127 2.04 13.59 -6.41
C CYS A 127 3.04 13.77 -7.57
N ASP A 128 4.10 12.96 -7.57
CA ASP A 128 4.96 12.80 -8.75
C ASP A 128 4.17 12.03 -9.83
N ARG A 129 3.48 12.79 -10.67
CA ARG A 129 2.63 12.25 -11.75
C ARG A 129 3.38 11.32 -12.69
N ALA A 130 4.68 11.53 -12.90
CA ALA A 130 5.46 10.67 -13.79
C ALA A 130 5.71 9.30 -13.14
N ALA A 131 6.12 9.27 -11.87
CA ALA A 131 6.33 8.04 -11.12
C ALA A 131 5.03 7.25 -10.95
N VAL A 132 3.94 7.91 -10.52
CA VAL A 132 2.62 7.28 -10.32
C VAL A 132 2.09 6.69 -11.64
N ARG A 133 2.30 7.38 -12.76
CA ARG A 133 1.89 6.91 -14.09
C ARG A 133 2.71 5.70 -14.55
N ALA A 134 4.02 5.68 -14.30
CA ALA A 134 4.86 4.52 -14.61
C ALA A 134 4.41 3.27 -13.82
N THR A 135 4.14 3.41 -12.52
CA THR A 135 3.62 2.32 -11.69
C THR A 135 2.24 1.85 -12.15
N LEU A 136 1.37 2.77 -12.59
CA LEU A 136 0.05 2.42 -13.13
C LEU A 136 0.16 1.61 -14.43
N ILE A 137 1.07 2.00 -15.33
CA ILE A 137 1.35 1.28 -16.58
C ILE A 137 1.85 -0.12 -16.27
N GLU A 138 2.85 -0.27 -15.40
CA GLU A 138 3.37 -1.57 -15.00
C GLU A 138 2.27 -2.46 -14.40
N THR A 139 1.43 -1.89 -13.54
CA THR A 139 0.32 -2.64 -12.91
C THR A 139 -0.71 -3.10 -13.94
N HIS A 140 -1.04 -2.27 -14.93
CA HIS A 140 -1.95 -2.63 -16.02
C HIS A 140 -1.35 -3.70 -16.94
N GLN A 141 -0.05 -3.66 -17.23
CA GLN A 141 0.64 -4.70 -18.00
C GLN A 141 0.58 -6.06 -17.28
N GLN A 142 0.90 -6.07 -15.99
CA GLN A 142 0.90 -7.29 -15.18
C GLN A 142 -0.52 -7.88 -15.02
N LEU A 143 -1.57 -7.04 -15.00
CA LEU A 143 -2.97 -7.49 -15.04
C LEU A 143 -3.35 -8.05 -16.41
N ALA A 144 -2.97 -7.38 -17.51
CA ALA A 144 -3.26 -7.86 -18.86
C ALA A 144 -2.63 -9.24 -19.11
N GLU A 145 -1.37 -9.44 -18.71
CA GLU A 145 -0.71 -10.75 -18.79
C GLU A 145 -1.43 -11.81 -17.96
N HIS A 146 -1.92 -11.45 -16.76
CA HIS A 146 -2.69 -12.37 -15.94
C HIS A 146 -4.02 -12.78 -16.59
N TYR A 147 -4.78 -11.82 -17.15
CA TYR A 147 -6.04 -12.11 -17.82
C TYR A 147 -5.88 -12.87 -19.13
N HIS A 148 -4.79 -12.60 -19.86
CA HIS A 148 -4.39 -13.40 -21.02
C HIS A 148 -4.21 -14.87 -20.63
N ASN A 149 -3.48 -15.12 -19.54
CA ASN A 149 -3.21 -16.46 -19.04
C ASN A 149 -4.46 -17.15 -18.43
N SER A 150 -5.43 -16.39 -17.92
CA SER A 150 -6.69 -16.93 -17.41
C SER A 150 -7.78 -17.09 -18.47
N GLY A 151 -7.58 -16.55 -19.67
CA GLY A 151 -8.50 -16.64 -20.81
C GLY A 151 -9.65 -15.64 -20.79
N ASP A 152 -9.60 -14.60 -19.95
CA ASP A 152 -10.61 -13.52 -19.91
C ASP A 152 -10.21 -12.36 -20.82
N GLY A 153 -10.53 -12.50 -22.10
CA GLY A 153 -10.19 -11.50 -23.12
C GLY A 153 -10.90 -10.14 -22.96
N ASN A 154 -12.01 -10.06 -22.20
CA ASN A 154 -12.70 -8.79 -21.97
C ASN A 154 -11.94 -7.91 -20.97
N SER A 155 -11.47 -8.53 -19.87
CA SER A 155 -10.67 -7.85 -18.85
C SER A 155 -9.28 -7.48 -19.39
N GLU A 156 -8.67 -8.37 -20.19
CA GLU A 156 -7.43 -8.08 -20.93
C GLU A 156 -7.58 -6.83 -21.81
N ALA A 157 -8.61 -6.78 -22.67
CA ALA A 157 -8.84 -5.65 -23.57
C ALA A 157 -9.06 -4.32 -22.82
N CYS A 158 -9.72 -4.35 -21.67
CA CYS A 158 -9.92 -3.16 -20.84
C CYS A 158 -8.60 -2.61 -20.28
N HIS A 159 -7.69 -3.48 -19.84
CA HIS A 159 -6.38 -3.06 -19.34
C HIS A 159 -5.44 -2.62 -20.46
N LEU A 160 -5.48 -3.27 -21.62
CA LEU A 160 -4.74 -2.83 -22.81
C LEU A 160 -5.20 -1.46 -23.31
N ALA A 161 -6.51 -1.20 -23.35
CA ALA A 161 -7.03 0.12 -23.69
C ALA A 161 -6.58 1.19 -22.69
N ALA A 162 -6.60 0.86 -21.39
CA ALA A 162 -6.14 1.77 -20.33
C ALA A 162 -4.63 2.08 -20.43
N LEU A 163 -3.81 1.17 -20.96
CA LEU A 163 -2.39 1.41 -21.24
C LEU A 163 -2.19 2.44 -22.34
N VAL A 164 -2.97 2.36 -23.43
CA VAL A 164 -2.89 3.31 -24.55
C VAL A 164 -3.31 4.72 -24.11
N ASP A 165 -4.36 4.83 -23.29
CA ASP A 165 -4.76 6.12 -22.71
C ASP A 165 -3.72 6.65 -21.71
N ALA A 166 -3.07 5.75 -20.96
CA ALA A 166 -2.05 6.08 -19.99
C ALA A 166 -0.69 6.37 -20.62
N ASP A 167 -0.38 5.98 -21.86
CA ASP A 167 0.81 6.42 -22.61
C ASP A 167 0.52 6.63 -24.10
N PRO A 168 0.11 7.84 -24.53
CA PRO A 168 -0.11 8.13 -25.94
C PRO A 168 1.19 8.21 -26.75
N SER A 169 2.37 8.13 -26.11
CA SER A 169 3.66 8.12 -26.80
C SER A 169 3.93 6.77 -27.47
N ASP A 170 3.38 5.68 -26.94
CA ASP A 170 3.55 4.33 -27.48
C ASP A 170 2.76 4.11 -28.79
N MET A 171 1.76 4.96 -29.07
CA MET A 171 1.07 5.00 -30.37
C MET A 171 2.00 5.42 -31.53
N LEU A 172 3.13 6.08 -31.27
CA LEU A 172 4.10 6.45 -32.30
C LEU A 172 5.11 5.32 -32.59
N ALA A 173 5.29 4.35 -31.69
CA ALA A 173 6.22 3.23 -31.89
C ALA A 173 5.64 2.11 -32.79
N ILE A 174 4.32 2.04 -32.93
CA ILE A 174 3.64 1.07 -33.82
C ILE A 174 3.71 1.51 -35.31
N TYR A 175 4.08 2.78 -35.59
CA TYR A 175 4.16 3.33 -36.95
C TYR A 175 5.59 3.68 -37.43
N SER A 176 6.65 3.26 -36.73
CA SER A 176 8.05 3.49 -37.13
C SER A 176 8.78 2.21 -37.55
#